data_AF-A0A371CKA0-F1
#
_entry.id   AF-A0A371CKA0-F1
#
_cell.length_a   1.000
_cell.length_b   1.000
_cell.length_c   1.000
_cell.angle_alpha   90.00
_cell.angle_beta   90.00
_cell.angle_gamma   90.00
#
_symmetry.space_group_name_H-M   'P 1'
#
loop_
_entity.id
_entity.type
_entity.pdbx_description
1 polymer ?
#
loop_
_entity_poly.entity_id
_entity_poly.type
_entity_poly.pdbx_seq_one_letter_code
_entity_poly.pdbx_strand_id
1 'polypeptide(L)'
;MKENDSGMPSEKCWWWSYGKYTTHPPFQPFISTKEFLDNLAGLVQNAAVLRTKVQMSAMLPALLHQLDPWFFAPLSFINERAADLLRGKDTPAFETWFALGDGGLHAVLETMDMLYATLRHGIPADILPMSKQTEILRKLHELTRSTLTVLTHFRAMVGREQWAPAGGFRDFLSVYQQSRSDLLREATLDDWLKSGLEDIAEDVEEREPEELKQAFTEAFGDSSDDALMTQPFATLGGEYGLAGFVERIVIPFLDNPPPSKYDSRYEKSFEVLATCLEALTHKLRKFGKKKSNANKRSNTDQKESAKAKKSKSTGKPTVRY
;
A
#
# COMPACT_ATOMS: atom_id res chain seq x y z
N MET A 1 38.75 3.36 -3.36
CA MET A 1 38.52 2.56 -4.58
C MET A 1 37.65 1.39 -4.16
N LYS A 2 36.34 1.45 -4.49
CA LYS A 2 35.68 0.67 -5.56
C LYS A 2 35.65 -0.82 -5.21
N GLU A 3 34.53 -1.54 -5.17
CA GLU A 3 33.19 -1.43 -5.77
C GLU A 3 32.14 -1.90 -4.74
N ASN A 4 30.98 -1.23 -4.58
CA ASN A 4 29.77 -1.43 -5.36
C ASN A 4 29.44 -2.90 -5.61
N ASP A 5 28.69 -3.49 -4.68
CA ASP A 5 27.82 -4.64 -4.98
C ASP A 5 26.39 -4.28 -4.53
N SER A 6 25.85 -3.24 -5.18
CA SER A 6 24.42 -2.98 -5.23
C SER A 6 23.80 -3.94 -6.25
N GLY A 7 23.80 -5.23 -5.92
CA GLY A 7 22.98 -6.20 -6.60
C GLY A 7 21.52 -5.86 -6.32
N MET A 8 20.88 -5.13 -7.23
CA MET A 8 19.42 -4.95 -7.22
C MET A 8 18.79 -6.35 -7.22
N PRO A 9 18.03 -6.72 -6.18
CA PRO A 9 17.29 -7.97 -6.23
C PRO A 9 16.14 -7.83 -7.23
N SER A 10 16.14 -8.73 -8.20
CA SER A 10 15.15 -8.89 -9.26
C SER A 10 13.67 -8.82 -8.78
N GLU A 11 12.91 -7.89 -9.37
CA GLU A 11 11.52 -8.03 -9.88
C GLU A 11 10.37 -8.61 -9.02
N LYS A 12 10.44 -8.61 -7.69
CA LYS A 12 9.30 -9.01 -6.83
C LYS A 12 8.58 -7.82 -6.23
N CYS A 13 7.27 -7.61 -6.48
CA CYS A 13 6.42 -6.57 -5.84
C CYS A 13 7.01 -5.94 -4.56
N TRP A 14 7.77 -4.83 -4.72
CA TRP A 14 8.68 -4.34 -3.68
C TRP A 14 7.97 -3.87 -2.40
N TRP A 15 6.66 -3.66 -2.46
CA TRP A 15 5.83 -3.05 -1.42
C TRP A 15 5.45 -3.98 -0.25
N TRP A 16 5.56 -5.30 -0.37
CA TRP A 16 5.11 -6.27 0.66
C TRP A 16 6.22 -6.88 1.52
N SER A 17 7.40 -6.27 1.55
CA SER A 17 8.56 -6.81 2.28
C SER A 17 8.50 -6.49 3.78
N TYR A 18 7.54 -7.06 4.51
CA TYR A 18 7.60 -7.11 5.97
C TYR A 18 7.13 -8.46 6.55
N GLY A 19 8.08 -9.19 7.14
CA GLY A 19 7.91 -9.64 8.52
C GLY A 19 7.24 -10.99 8.79
N LYS A 20 7.64 -12.04 8.07
CA LYS A 20 7.76 -13.47 8.45
C LYS A 20 7.29 -14.33 7.29
N TYR A 21 8.25 -14.98 6.66
CA TYR A 21 8.08 -16.08 5.71
C TYR A 21 7.48 -17.33 6.38
N THR A 22 6.49 -17.19 7.26
CA THR A 22 5.63 -18.30 7.59
C THR A 22 4.70 -18.45 6.40
N THR A 23 5.08 -19.31 5.46
CA THR A 23 4.16 -19.94 4.52
C THR A 23 2.89 -20.25 5.28
N HIS A 24 1.83 -19.47 5.02
CA HIS A 24 0.57 -19.77 5.67
C HIS A 24 0.07 -21.06 5.04
N PRO A 25 -0.31 -22.09 5.83
CA PRO A 25 -0.77 -23.36 5.31
C PRO A 25 -1.78 -23.27 4.15
N PRO A 26 -2.74 -22.30 4.11
CA PRO A 26 -3.65 -22.21 2.97
C PRO A 26 -3.01 -21.69 1.67
N PHE A 27 -1.89 -20.97 1.72
CA PHE A 27 -1.26 -20.37 0.54
C PHE A 27 -0.09 -21.18 -0.04
N GLN A 28 0.49 -22.09 0.75
CA GLN A 28 1.60 -22.95 0.31
C GLN A 28 1.35 -23.73 -1.01
N PRO A 29 0.14 -24.26 -1.27
CA PRO A 29 -0.15 -24.92 -2.54
C PRO A 29 -0.03 -24.00 -3.78
N PHE A 30 -0.26 -22.70 -3.64
CA PHE A 30 -0.12 -21.74 -4.74
C PHE A 30 1.35 -21.58 -5.14
N ILE A 31 2.25 -21.55 -4.16
CA ILE A 31 3.70 -21.49 -4.40
C ILE A 31 4.15 -22.73 -5.17
N SER A 32 3.67 -23.91 -4.78
CA SER A 32 3.98 -25.17 -5.49
C SER A 32 3.38 -25.20 -6.90
N THR A 33 2.20 -24.60 -7.08
CA THR A 33 1.55 -24.49 -8.39
C THR A 33 2.29 -23.51 -9.31
N LYS A 34 2.90 -22.46 -8.77
CA LYS A 34 3.69 -21.50 -9.56
C LYS A 34 4.81 -22.20 -10.33
N GLU A 35 5.60 -23.04 -9.67
CA GLU A 35 6.67 -23.82 -10.32
C GLU A 35 6.13 -24.74 -11.42
N PHE A 36 4.96 -25.35 -11.20
CA PHE A 36 4.29 -26.15 -12.22
C PHE A 36 3.87 -25.30 -13.44
N LEU A 37 3.31 -24.10 -13.21
CA LEU A 37 2.90 -23.20 -14.27
C LEU A 37 4.08 -22.62 -15.05
N ASP A 38 5.21 -22.31 -14.39
CA ASP A 38 6.46 -21.90 -15.05
C ASP A 38 6.95 -22.98 -16.02
N ASN A 39 6.98 -24.24 -15.55
CA ASN A 39 7.35 -25.38 -16.38
C ASN A 39 6.37 -25.56 -17.55
N LEU A 40 5.07 -25.40 -17.31
CA LEU A 40 4.05 -25.49 -18.35
C LEU A 40 4.19 -24.37 -19.39
N ALA A 41 4.39 -23.12 -18.96
CA ALA A 41 4.59 -21.97 -19.83
C ALA A 41 5.85 -22.15 -20.70
N GLY A 42 6.94 -22.64 -20.12
CA GLY A 42 8.15 -22.99 -20.87
C GLY A 42 7.92 -24.09 -21.90
N LEU A 43 7.17 -25.14 -21.57
CA LEU A 43 6.80 -26.20 -22.52
C LEU A 43 5.96 -25.66 -23.68
N VAL A 44 4.98 -24.81 -23.37
CA VAL A 44 4.10 -24.16 -24.34
C VAL A 44 4.88 -23.25 -25.29
N GLN A 45 5.81 -22.43 -24.79
CA GLN A 45 6.65 -21.57 -25.62
C GLN A 45 7.56 -22.39 -26.56
N ASN A 46 8.04 -23.54 -26.11
CA ASN A 46 8.88 -24.45 -26.89
C ASN A 46 8.10 -25.34 -27.88
N ALA A 47 6.77 -25.23 -27.93
CA ALA A 47 5.89 -26.05 -28.75
C ALA A 47 5.86 -25.69 -30.25
N ALA A 48 6.69 -24.74 -30.68
CA ALA A 48 6.79 -24.32 -32.09
C ALA A 48 7.26 -25.46 -33.04
N VAL A 49 7.72 -26.60 -32.50
CA VAL A 49 8.16 -27.77 -33.28
C VAL A 49 7.03 -28.82 -33.37
N LEU A 50 6.77 -29.34 -34.58
CA LEU A 50 5.69 -30.31 -34.86
C LEU A 50 5.68 -31.55 -33.94
N ARG A 51 6.87 -32.01 -33.52
CA ARG A 51 7.03 -33.18 -32.63
C ARG A 51 6.55 -32.90 -31.20
N THR A 52 6.71 -31.67 -30.73
CA THR A 52 6.27 -31.23 -29.40
C THR A 52 4.76 -31.00 -29.33
N LYS A 53 4.10 -30.59 -30.43
CA LYS A 53 2.63 -30.45 -30.46
C LYS A 53 1.89 -31.77 -30.20
N VAL A 54 2.33 -32.87 -30.80
CA VAL A 54 1.72 -34.20 -30.61
C VAL A 54 1.95 -34.73 -29.19
N GLN A 55 3.12 -34.45 -28.61
CA GLN A 55 3.40 -34.81 -27.21
C GLN A 55 2.58 -33.93 -26.24
N MET A 56 2.44 -32.64 -26.54
CA MET A 56 1.63 -31.73 -25.74
C MET A 56 0.14 -32.07 -25.76
N SER A 57 -0.44 -32.44 -26.91
CA SER A 57 -1.86 -32.85 -26.94
C SER A 57 -2.14 -34.10 -26.12
N ALA A 58 -1.15 -34.97 -25.93
CA ALA A 58 -1.25 -36.14 -25.06
C ALA A 58 -1.02 -35.82 -23.57
N MET A 59 -0.07 -34.92 -23.26
CA MET A 59 0.32 -34.61 -21.87
C MET A 59 -0.56 -33.53 -21.23
N LEU A 60 -1.02 -32.55 -22.00
CA LEU A 60 -1.71 -31.38 -21.48
C LEU A 60 -3.02 -31.74 -20.74
N PRO A 61 -3.88 -32.65 -21.22
CA PRO A 61 -5.07 -33.05 -20.46
C PRO A 61 -4.72 -33.63 -19.08
N ALA A 62 -3.66 -34.44 -18.99
CA ALA A 62 -3.19 -35.01 -17.72
C ALA A 62 -2.62 -33.92 -16.79
N LEU A 63 -1.88 -32.95 -17.34
CA LEU A 63 -1.35 -31.81 -16.60
C LEU A 63 -2.48 -30.88 -16.10
N LEU A 64 -3.50 -30.64 -16.92
CA LEU A 64 -4.67 -29.84 -16.51
C LEU A 64 -5.52 -30.57 -15.47
N HIS A 65 -5.58 -31.90 -15.51
CA HIS A 65 -6.17 -32.68 -14.42
C HIS A 65 -5.42 -32.51 -13.10
N GLN A 66 -4.14 -32.16 -13.11
CA GLN A 66 -3.37 -31.84 -11.90
C GLN A 66 -3.65 -30.42 -11.38
N LEU A 67 -4.22 -29.51 -12.19
CA LEU A 67 -4.64 -28.19 -11.70
C LEU A 67 -5.78 -28.27 -10.67
N ASP A 68 -6.68 -29.26 -10.78
CA ASP A 68 -7.78 -29.43 -9.82
C ASP A 68 -7.30 -29.63 -8.38
N PRO A 69 -6.44 -30.62 -8.07
CA PRO A 69 -5.94 -30.80 -6.72
C PRO A 69 -4.90 -29.75 -6.28
N TRP A 70 -4.11 -29.19 -7.20
CA TRP A 70 -2.99 -28.31 -6.82
C TRP A 70 -3.36 -26.83 -6.77
N PHE A 71 -4.26 -26.39 -7.65
CA PHE A 71 -4.69 -25.00 -7.72
C PHE A 71 -6.12 -24.84 -7.20
N PHE A 72 -7.09 -25.60 -7.73
CA PHE A 72 -8.52 -25.38 -7.45
C PHE A 72 -8.96 -25.79 -6.04
N ALA A 73 -8.40 -26.86 -5.46
CA ALA A 73 -8.70 -27.26 -4.08
C ALA A 73 -8.27 -26.18 -3.05
N PRO A 74 -7.07 -25.58 -3.14
CA PRO A 74 -6.72 -24.41 -2.32
C PRO A 74 -7.61 -23.17 -2.55
N LEU A 75 -8.19 -22.99 -3.75
CA LEU A 75 -9.13 -21.88 -3.99
C LEU A 75 -10.42 -22.04 -3.18
N SER A 76 -10.87 -23.27 -2.96
CA SER A 76 -12.09 -23.51 -2.19
C SER A 76 -11.97 -22.94 -0.79
N PHE A 77 -10.77 -22.99 -0.19
CA PHE A 77 -10.49 -22.33 1.09
C PHE A 77 -10.74 -20.81 1.02
N ILE A 78 -10.18 -20.11 0.03
CA ILE A 78 -10.37 -18.64 -0.11
C ILE A 78 -11.85 -18.33 -0.37
N ASN A 79 -12.53 -19.12 -1.19
CA ASN A 79 -13.96 -18.95 -1.47
C ASN A 79 -14.85 -19.18 -0.25
N GLU A 80 -14.58 -20.23 0.53
CA GLU A 80 -15.29 -20.52 1.78
C GLU A 80 -15.11 -19.39 2.79
N ARG A 81 -13.86 -18.91 2.97
CA ARG A 81 -13.57 -17.79 3.88
C ARG A 81 -14.23 -16.51 3.43
N ALA A 82 -14.18 -16.18 2.13
CA ALA A 82 -14.88 -15.03 1.59
C ALA A 82 -16.40 -15.11 1.86
N ALA A 83 -17.01 -16.28 1.71
CA ALA A 83 -18.42 -16.49 2.00
C ALA A 83 -18.75 -16.31 3.50
N ASP A 84 -17.86 -16.75 4.40
CA ASP A 84 -18.05 -16.58 5.84
C ASP A 84 -17.88 -15.12 6.29
N LEU A 85 -16.97 -14.38 5.65
CA LEU A 85 -16.81 -12.94 5.85
C LEU A 85 -18.06 -12.16 5.41
N LEU A 86 -18.64 -12.50 4.26
CA LEU A 86 -19.91 -11.91 3.79
C LEU A 86 -21.08 -12.19 4.74
N ARG A 87 -21.02 -13.29 5.50
CA ARG A 87 -22.01 -13.66 6.53
C ARG A 87 -21.72 -13.05 7.90
N GLY A 88 -20.62 -12.30 8.04
CA GLY A 88 -20.20 -11.67 9.30
C GLY A 88 -19.73 -12.66 10.38
N LYS A 89 -19.26 -13.86 10.00
CA LYS A 89 -19.01 -14.96 10.95
C LYS A 89 -17.57 -15.13 11.42
N ASP A 90 -16.57 -14.47 10.81
CA ASP A 90 -15.18 -14.94 10.93
C ASP A 90 -14.09 -13.85 11.09
N THR A 91 -14.44 -12.64 11.56
CA THR A 91 -13.46 -11.55 11.77
C THR A 91 -12.30 -11.93 12.71
N PRO A 92 -12.51 -12.63 13.85
CA PRO A 92 -11.41 -12.99 14.74
C PRO A 92 -10.48 -14.09 14.20
N ALA A 93 -10.98 -14.99 13.35
CA ALA A 93 -10.14 -16.02 12.75
C ALA A 93 -9.36 -15.48 11.54
N PHE A 94 -9.82 -14.39 10.90
CA PHE A 94 -9.18 -13.75 9.75
C PHE A 94 -7.68 -13.53 9.93
N GLU A 95 -7.29 -12.95 11.07
CA GLU A 95 -5.88 -12.65 11.41
C GLU A 95 -5.00 -13.90 11.48
N THR A 96 -5.59 -15.08 11.68
CA THR A 96 -4.86 -16.35 11.82
C THR A 96 -4.65 -17.08 10.50
N TRP A 97 -5.32 -16.68 9.42
CA TRP A 97 -5.20 -17.36 8.12
C TRP A 97 -4.87 -16.43 6.96
N PHE A 98 -5.09 -15.12 7.09
CA PHE A 98 -4.78 -14.16 6.06
C PHE A 98 -3.34 -13.63 6.16
N ALA A 99 -2.66 -13.52 5.01
CA ALA A 99 -1.33 -12.94 4.92
C ALA A 99 -1.16 -12.22 3.57
N LEU A 100 -0.34 -11.17 3.57
CA LEU A 100 0.11 -10.45 2.38
C LEU A 100 1.55 -10.84 2.02
N GLY A 101 2.01 -10.47 0.82
CA GLY A 101 3.36 -10.75 0.33
C GLY A 101 3.55 -12.18 -0.20
N ASP A 102 4.79 -12.53 -0.53
CA ASP A 102 5.19 -13.74 -1.28
C ASP A 102 4.66 -15.07 -0.70
N GLY A 103 4.40 -15.14 0.60
CA GLY A 103 3.86 -16.32 1.28
C GLY A 103 2.34 -16.31 1.50
N GLY A 104 1.65 -15.30 0.96
CA GLY A 104 0.25 -15.02 1.18
C GLY A 104 -0.50 -14.71 -0.12
N LEU A 105 -1.35 -13.68 -0.09
CA LEU A 105 -2.21 -13.33 -1.21
C LEU A 105 -1.46 -12.95 -2.50
N HIS A 106 -0.23 -12.43 -2.38
CA HIS A 106 0.59 -12.10 -3.56
C HIS A 106 0.87 -13.34 -4.41
N ALA A 107 1.18 -14.48 -3.78
CA ALA A 107 1.38 -15.74 -4.49
C ALA A 107 0.12 -16.21 -5.22
N VAL A 108 -1.06 -15.99 -4.62
CA VAL A 108 -2.36 -16.29 -5.26
C VAL A 108 -2.51 -15.47 -6.54
N LEU A 109 -2.30 -14.14 -6.45
CA LEU A 109 -2.44 -13.23 -7.57
C LEU A 109 -1.43 -13.52 -8.69
N GLU A 110 -0.16 -13.78 -8.38
CA GLU A 110 0.85 -14.17 -9.37
C GLU A 110 0.46 -15.48 -10.08
N THR A 111 0.01 -16.49 -9.32
CA THR A 111 -0.38 -17.78 -9.89
C THR A 111 -1.62 -17.64 -10.79
N MET A 112 -2.58 -16.79 -10.40
CA MET A 112 -3.74 -16.46 -11.23
C MET A 112 -3.35 -15.79 -12.55
N ASP A 113 -2.46 -14.81 -12.48
CA ASP A 113 -1.99 -14.08 -13.65
C ASP A 113 -1.26 -15.01 -14.63
N MET A 114 -0.34 -15.84 -14.12
CA MET A 114 0.38 -16.83 -14.92
C MET A 114 -0.56 -17.85 -15.57
N LEU A 115 -1.55 -18.36 -14.82
CA LEU A 115 -2.53 -19.29 -15.38
C LEU A 115 -3.38 -18.62 -16.46
N TYR A 116 -3.82 -17.38 -16.23
CA TYR A 116 -4.59 -16.60 -17.19
C TYR A 116 -3.81 -16.37 -18.49
N ALA A 117 -2.56 -15.89 -18.38
CA ALA A 117 -1.68 -15.65 -19.52
C ALA A 117 -1.43 -16.94 -20.31
N THR A 118 -1.16 -18.05 -19.62
CA THR A 118 -0.91 -19.36 -20.24
C THR A 118 -2.15 -19.85 -21.00
N LEU A 119 -3.34 -19.73 -20.43
CA LEU A 119 -4.57 -20.19 -21.07
C LEU A 119 -5.00 -19.33 -22.26
N ARG A 120 -4.89 -18.00 -22.13
CA ARG A 120 -5.40 -17.07 -23.16
C ARG A 120 -4.44 -16.92 -24.35
N HIS A 121 -3.14 -17.00 -24.11
CA HIS A 121 -2.12 -16.71 -25.11
C HIS A 121 -1.19 -17.88 -25.41
N GLY A 122 -1.12 -18.86 -24.53
CA GLY A 122 -0.18 -19.98 -24.65
C GLY A 122 -0.75 -21.19 -25.40
N ILE A 123 -1.99 -21.60 -25.13
CA ILE A 123 -2.49 -22.92 -25.54
C ILE A 123 -3.47 -22.83 -26.72
N PRO A 124 -3.13 -23.40 -27.89
CA PRO A 124 -4.04 -23.49 -29.03
C PRO A 124 -5.34 -24.27 -28.73
N ALA A 125 -6.44 -23.87 -29.36
CA ALA A 125 -7.77 -24.45 -29.14
C ALA A 125 -7.89 -25.93 -29.58
N ASP A 126 -7.02 -26.40 -30.47
CA ASP A 126 -6.90 -27.80 -30.89
C ASP A 126 -6.22 -28.68 -29.82
N ILE A 127 -5.49 -28.08 -28.88
CA ILE A 127 -4.81 -28.79 -27.77
C ILE A 127 -5.66 -28.76 -26.50
N LEU A 128 -6.30 -27.62 -26.21
CA LEU A 128 -7.22 -27.48 -25.07
C LEU A 128 -8.61 -27.03 -25.54
N PRO A 129 -9.63 -27.92 -25.47
CA PRO A 129 -10.98 -27.59 -25.90
C PRO A 129 -11.53 -26.33 -25.22
N MET A 130 -12.24 -25.50 -25.99
CA MET A 130 -12.83 -24.24 -25.50
C MET A 130 -13.74 -24.42 -24.28
N SER A 131 -14.44 -25.56 -24.16
CA SER A 131 -15.28 -25.87 -22.99
C SER A 131 -14.46 -25.94 -21.70
N LYS A 132 -13.27 -26.53 -21.75
CA LYS A 132 -12.35 -26.62 -20.61
C LYS A 132 -11.66 -25.30 -20.31
N GLN A 133 -11.30 -24.52 -21.33
CA GLN A 133 -10.80 -23.16 -21.14
C GLN A 133 -11.84 -22.30 -20.41
N THR A 134 -13.10 -22.36 -20.87
CA THR A 134 -14.21 -21.61 -20.27
C THR A 134 -14.46 -22.04 -18.83
N GLU A 135 -14.42 -23.35 -18.54
CA GLU A 135 -14.56 -23.88 -17.18
C GLU A 135 -13.48 -23.32 -16.23
N ILE A 136 -12.22 -23.33 -16.67
CA ILE A 136 -11.09 -22.82 -15.88
C ILE A 136 -11.20 -21.30 -15.70
N LEU A 137 -11.50 -20.55 -16.76
CA LEU A 137 -11.69 -19.10 -16.69
C LEU A 137 -12.83 -18.71 -15.74
N ARG A 138 -13.92 -19.49 -15.70
CA ARG A 138 -15.00 -19.30 -14.73
C ARG A 138 -14.48 -19.46 -13.29
N LYS A 139 -13.71 -20.52 -13.00
CA LYS A 139 -13.13 -20.75 -11.67
C LYS A 139 -12.15 -19.63 -11.28
N LEU A 140 -11.34 -19.15 -12.21
CA LEU A 140 -10.45 -17.99 -12.00
C LEU A 140 -11.25 -16.72 -11.67
N HIS A 141 -12.34 -16.46 -12.38
CA HIS A 141 -13.20 -15.31 -12.12
C HIS A 141 -13.86 -15.36 -10.73
N GLU A 142 -14.30 -16.55 -10.31
CA GLU A 142 -14.81 -16.77 -8.95
C GLU A 142 -13.75 -16.48 -7.89
N LEU A 143 -12.52 -16.93 -8.10
CA LEU A 143 -11.41 -16.64 -7.22
C LEU A 143 -11.07 -15.14 -7.16
N THR A 144 -11.09 -14.43 -8.30
CA THR A 144 -10.86 -12.98 -8.32
C THR A 144 -11.85 -12.25 -7.41
N ARG A 145 -13.13 -12.64 -7.47
CA ARG A 145 -14.17 -12.06 -6.61
C ARG A 145 -13.95 -12.36 -5.13
N SER A 146 -13.63 -13.60 -4.79
CA SER A 146 -13.34 -13.97 -3.40
C SER A 146 -12.07 -13.30 -2.87
N THR A 147 -11.02 -13.21 -3.69
CA THR A 147 -9.79 -12.48 -3.38
C THR A 147 -10.08 -11.01 -3.09
N LEU A 148 -10.90 -10.37 -3.93
CA LEU A 148 -11.33 -8.99 -3.71
C LEU A 148 -12.10 -8.85 -2.38
N THR A 149 -13.01 -9.79 -2.08
CA THR A 149 -13.78 -9.79 -0.81
C THR A 149 -12.85 -9.87 0.41
N VAL A 150 -11.88 -10.77 0.37
CA VAL A 150 -10.87 -10.94 1.43
C VAL A 150 -10.01 -9.68 1.57
N LEU A 151 -9.59 -9.06 0.46
CA LEU A 151 -8.86 -7.79 0.46
C LEU A 151 -9.68 -6.63 1.02
N THR A 152 -10.95 -6.52 0.64
CA THR A 152 -11.85 -5.48 1.16
C THR A 152 -12.02 -5.64 2.67
N HIS A 153 -12.17 -6.87 3.16
CA HIS A 153 -12.25 -7.13 4.59
C HIS A 153 -10.96 -6.76 5.32
N PHE A 154 -9.80 -7.15 4.78
CA PHE A 154 -8.50 -6.75 5.30
C PHE A 154 -8.36 -5.22 5.40
N ARG A 155 -8.70 -4.50 4.32
CA ARG A 155 -8.63 -3.03 4.27
C ARG A 155 -9.56 -2.36 5.28
N ALA A 156 -10.66 -3.01 5.66
CA ALA A 156 -11.58 -2.52 6.68
C ALA A 156 -11.09 -2.77 8.11
N MET A 157 -10.34 -3.86 8.34
CA MET A 157 -9.80 -4.20 9.66
C MET A 157 -8.47 -3.52 9.97
N VAL A 158 -7.63 -3.36 8.95
CA VAL A 158 -6.23 -2.97 9.10
C VAL A 158 -6.02 -1.59 8.48
N GLY A 159 -5.58 -0.64 9.31
CA GLY A 159 -5.24 0.70 8.88
C GLY A 159 -4.18 0.69 7.77
N ARG A 160 -4.33 1.62 6.81
CA ARG A 160 -3.48 1.69 5.60
C ARG A 160 -2.00 1.79 5.91
N GLU A 161 -1.63 2.42 7.01
CA GLU A 161 -0.26 2.54 7.49
C GLU A 161 0.43 1.19 7.70
N GLN A 162 -0.30 0.12 8.00
CA GLN A 162 0.30 -1.19 8.29
C GLN A 162 0.68 -1.95 7.01
N TRP A 163 0.08 -1.58 5.87
CA TRP A 163 0.21 -2.30 4.61
C TRP A 163 0.60 -1.41 3.43
N ALA A 164 0.71 -0.10 3.62
CA ALA A 164 1.31 0.81 2.66
C ALA A 164 2.80 0.48 2.41
N PRO A 165 3.35 0.84 1.24
CA PRO A 165 4.78 0.70 0.96
C PRO A 165 5.63 1.37 2.04
N ALA A 166 6.75 0.73 2.39
CA ALA A 166 7.69 1.27 3.37
C ALA A 166 8.30 2.61 2.88
N GLY A 167 8.82 3.41 3.82
CA GLY A 167 9.34 4.74 3.54
C GLY A 167 8.24 5.80 3.58
N GLY A 168 8.31 6.79 2.68
CA GLY A 168 7.49 8.01 2.71
C GLY A 168 5.99 7.78 2.96
N PHE A 169 5.37 6.81 2.28
CA PHE A 169 3.93 6.53 2.43
C PHE A 169 3.55 6.04 3.83
N ARG A 170 4.15 4.94 4.27
CA ARG A 170 3.89 4.34 5.59
C ARG A 170 4.24 5.29 6.72
N ASP A 171 5.41 5.91 6.64
CA ASP A 171 5.91 6.83 7.67
C ASP A 171 5.01 8.05 7.80
N PHE A 172 4.58 8.62 6.68
CA PHE A 172 3.67 9.76 6.66
C PHE A 172 2.32 9.42 7.29
N LEU A 173 1.67 8.33 6.87
CA LEU A 173 0.38 7.92 7.42
C LEU A 173 0.46 7.67 8.93
N SER A 174 1.51 6.98 9.37
CA SER A 174 1.75 6.72 10.80
C SER A 174 1.94 8.03 11.59
N VAL A 175 2.77 8.94 11.08
CA VAL A 175 3.00 10.24 11.73
C VAL A 175 1.74 11.09 11.71
N TYR A 176 1.01 11.13 10.60
CA TYR A 176 -0.21 11.92 10.45
C TYR A 176 -1.30 11.48 11.44
N GLN A 177 -1.54 10.17 11.56
CA GLN A 177 -2.50 9.61 12.53
C GLN A 177 -2.08 9.85 13.99
N GLN A 178 -0.77 9.81 14.29
CA GLN A 178 -0.25 10.08 15.64
C GLN A 178 -0.18 11.57 15.96
N SER A 179 0.07 12.41 14.95
CA SER A 179 0.07 13.85 15.07
C SER A 179 -1.37 14.32 15.19
N ARG A 180 -1.89 14.27 16.41
CA ARG A 180 -3.08 15.00 16.90
C ARG A 180 -3.59 16.02 15.88
N SER A 181 -4.47 15.58 14.98
CA SER A 181 -4.96 16.39 13.85
C SER A 181 -5.65 17.66 14.36
N ASP A 182 -6.12 17.64 15.62
CA ASP A 182 -6.60 18.76 16.43
C ASP A 182 -5.57 19.88 16.66
N LEU A 183 -4.28 19.64 16.43
CA LEU A 183 -3.23 20.65 16.54
C LEU A 183 -2.90 21.34 15.23
N LEU A 184 -3.35 20.82 14.09
CA LEU A 184 -3.20 21.49 12.80
C LEU A 184 -4.36 22.47 12.62
N ARG A 185 -4.12 23.56 11.89
CA ARG A 185 -5.23 24.44 11.49
C ARG A 185 -6.06 23.68 10.47
N GLU A 186 -7.38 23.62 10.63
CA GLU A 186 -8.26 23.04 9.63
C GLU A 186 -8.16 23.84 8.32
N ALA A 187 -7.93 23.13 7.22
CA ALA A 187 -8.01 23.71 5.88
C ALA A 187 -9.46 23.96 5.49
N THR A 188 -9.68 25.08 4.81
CA THR A 188 -10.94 25.38 4.12
C THR A 188 -10.90 24.84 2.70
N LEU A 189 -12.06 24.74 2.05
CA LEU A 189 -12.14 24.43 0.62
C LEU A 189 -11.31 25.42 -0.22
N ASP A 190 -11.29 26.71 0.14
CA ASP A 190 -10.48 27.72 -0.55
C ASP A 190 -8.98 27.45 -0.43
N ASP A 191 -8.50 26.91 0.70
CA ASP A 191 -7.09 26.47 0.84
C ASP A 191 -6.79 25.30 -0.12
N TRP A 192 -7.72 24.35 -0.30
CA TRP A 192 -7.58 23.24 -1.25
C TRP A 192 -7.53 23.74 -2.70
N LEU A 193 -8.48 24.58 -3.10
CA LEU A 193 -8.53 25.15 -4.46
C LEU A 193 -7.26 25.94 -4.79
N LYS A 194 -6.76 26.74 -3.84
CA LYS A 194 -5.52 27.52 -4.01
C LYS A 194 -4.25 26.68 -4.03
N SER A 195 -4.29 25.45 -3.53
CA SER A 195 -3.13 24.55 -3.56
C SER A 195 -2.83 24.01 -4.96
N GLY A 196 -3.79 24.07 -5.89
CA GLY A 196 -3.67 23.47 -7.23
C GLY A 196 -3.76 21.94 -7.25
N LEU A 197 -4.02 21.29 -6.11
CA LEU A 197 -4.10 19.84 -6.00
C LEU A 197 -5.44 19.26 -6.49
N GLU A 198 -6.46 20.09 -6.70
CA GLU A 198 -7.75 19.63 -7.24
C GLU A 198 -7.59 19.00 -8.61
N ASP A 199 -6.91 19.70 -9.54
CA ASP A 199 -6.66 19.22 -10.90
C ASP A 199 -5.85 17.92 -10.92
N ILE A 200 -4.95 17.73 -9.94
CA ILE A 200 -4.15 16.51 -9.80
C ILE A 200 -4.97 15.36 -9.23
N ALA A 201 -5.93 15.64 -8.35
CA ALA A 201 -6.69 14.59 -7.67
C ALA A 201 -7.64 13.83 -8.60
N GLU A 202 -8.03 14.41 -9.73
CA GLU A 202 -8.92 13.76 -10.70
C GLU A 202 -8.23 12.66 -11.53
N ASP A 203 -6.92 12.77 -11.75
CA ASP A 203 -6.17 11.94 -12.70
C ASP A 203 -4.70 11.68 -12.28
N VAL A 204 -4.41 11.66 -10.98
CA VAL A 204 -3.04 11.55 -10.43
C VAL A 204 -2.23 10.40 -11.03
N GLU A 205 -2.87 9.28 -11.35
CA GLU A 205 -2.23 8.10 -11.94
C GLU A 205 -1.83 8.28 -13.41
N GLU A 206 -2.43 9.24 -14.11
CA GLU A 206 -2.17 9.53 -15.53
C GLU A 206 -1.15 10.67 -15.73
N ARG A 207 -0.85 11.43 -14.67
CA ARG A 207 0.05 12.59 -14.71
C ARG A 207 1.52 12.23 -14.91
N GLU A 208 2.22 13.10 -15.63
CA GLU A 208 3.67 12.99 -15.79
C GLU A 208 4.40 13.33 -14.48
N PRO A 209 5.54 12.67 -14.17
CA PRO A 209 6.24 12.85 -12.89
C PRO A 209 6.66 14.30 -12.63
N GLU A 210 7.03 15.03 -13.67
CA GLU A 210 7.43 16.43 -13.65
C GLU A 210 6.26 17.35 -13.30
N GLU A 211 5.05 17.04 -13.78
CA GLU A 211 3.81 17.76 -13.45
C GLU A 211 3.47 17.56 -11.98
N LEU A 212 3.53 16.31 -11.50
CA LEU A 212 3.32 15.98 -10.08
C LEU A 212 4.33 16.71 -9.19
N LYS A 213 5.62 16.70 -9.57
CA LYS A 213 6.68 17.37 -8.82
C LYS A 213 6.43 18.88 -8.74
N GLN A 214 6.04 19.49 -9.85
CA GLN A 214 5.71 20.92 -9.88
C GLN A 214 4.52 21.22 -8.96
N ALA A 215 3.41 20.49 -9.12
CA ALA A 215 2.20 20.70 -8.33
C ALA A 215 2.46 20.53 -6.82
N PHE A 216 3.21 19.50 -6.42
CA PHE A 216 3.57 19.29 -5.02
C PHE A 216 4.52 20.38 -4.49
N THR A 217 5.44 20.88 -5.32
CA THR A 217 6.32 21.99 -4.95
C THR A 217 5.53 23.29 -4.76
N GLU A 218 4.53 23.54 -5.60
CA GLU A 218 3.66 24.71 -5.48
C GLU A 218 2.77 24.63 -4.23
N ALA A 219 2.18 23.45 -3.97
CA ALA A 219 1.30 23.23 -2.82
C ALA A 219 2.04 23.21 -1.48
N PHE A 220 3.18 22.50 -1.40
CA PHE A 220 3.85 22.18 -0.13
C PHE A 220 5.21 22.89 0.04
N GLY A 221 5.82 23.34 -1.06
CA GLY A 221 7.21 23.79 -1.12
C GLY A 221 8.17 22.64 -1.55
N ASP A 222 9.44 22.98 -1.75
CA ASP A 222 10.44 22.03 -2.27
C ASP A 222 10.79 20.93 -1.24
N SER A 223 10.67 19.66 -1.65
CA SER A 223 10.93 18.49 -0.81
C SER A 223 12.41 18.28 -0.46
N SER A 224 13.34 18.95 -1.16
CA SER A 224 14.78 18.86 -0.90
C SER A 224 15.22 19.58 0.38
N ASP A 225 14.40 20.47 0.94
CA ASP A 225 14.70 21.17 2.19
C ASP A 225 13.42 21.46 3.01
N ASP A 226 13.36 20.93 4.23
CA ASP A 226 12.31 21.21 5.21
C ASP A 226 12.07 22.71 5.48
N ALA A 227 13.11 23.53 5.29
CA ALA A 227 13.05 24.99 5.41
C ALA A 227 12.44 25.65 4.17
N LEU A 228 12.40 24.98 3.01
CA LEU A 228 11.74 25.43 1.77
C LEU A 228 10.29 24.92 1.66
N MET A 229 9.93 23.87 2.41
CA MET A 229 8.53 23.47 2.67
C MET A 229 7.80 24.49 3.56
N THR A 230 7.72 25.74 3.09
CA THR A 230 7.20 26.90 3.82
C THR A 230 5.74 27.16 3.56
N GLN A 231 5.15 26.47 2.58
CA GLN A 231 3.78 26.74 2.18
C GLN A 231 2.82 26.38 3.31
N PRO A 232 1.77 27.19 3.55
CA PRO A 232 0.82 26.97 4.63
C PRO A 232 0.22 25.57 4.61
N PHE A 233 -0.05 25.05 3.40
CA PHE A 233 -0.75 23.80 3.15
C PHE A 233 -0.06 22.56 3.75
N ALA A 234 1.28 22.57 3.82
CA ALA A 234 2.08 21.51 4.47
C ALA A 234 1.81 21.35 5.98
N THR A 235 1.04 22.26 6.59
CA THR A 235 0.68 22.25 8.01
C THR A 235 -0.82 22.39 8.27
N LEU A 236 -1.66 22.19 7.24
CA LEU A 236 -3.12 22.21 7.39
C LEU A 236 -3.68 20.80 7.54
N GLY A 237 -4.58 20.62 8.49
CA GLY A 237 -5.29 19.36 8.72
C GLY A 237 -6.71 19.36 8.13
N GLY A 238 -7.43 18.26 8.33
CA GLY A 238 -8.84 18.14 7.95
C GLY A 238 -9.06 17.71 6.50
N GLU A 239 -10.34 17.62 6.12
CA GLU A 239 -10.81 17.10 4.82
C GLU A 239 -10.23 17.84 3.61
N TYR A 240 -9.95 19.13 3.74
CA TYR A 240 -9.36 19.95 2.67
C TYR A 240 -7.85 20.19 2.85
N GLY A 241 -7.23 19.53 3.85
CA GLY A 241 -5.80 19.65 4.16
C GLY A 241 -5.08 18.34 3.89
N LEU A 242 -4.17 17.96 4.79
CA LEU A 242 -3.43 16.70 4.67
C LEU A 242 -4.32 15.45 4.69
N ALA A 243 -5.53 15.48 5.29
CA ALA A 243 -6.46 14.35 5.20
C ALA A 243 -6.99 14.20 3.77
N GLY A 244 -7.43 15.31 3.16
CA GLY A 244 -7.87 15.33 1.77
C GLY A 244 -6.78 14.93 0.80
N PHE A 245 -5.54 15.37 1.04
CA PHE A 245 -4.39 14.94 0.24
C PHE A 245 -4.19 13.42 0.28
N VAL A 246 -4.32 12.81 1.46
CA VAL A 246 -4.27 11.35 1.59
C VAL A 246 -5.42 10.69 0.82
N GLU A 247 -6.65 11.13 1.06
CA GLU A 247 -7.85 10.48 0.54
C GLU A 247 -8.02 10.64 -0.98
N ARG A 248 -7.61 11.78 -1.53
CA ARG A 248 -7.87 12.16 -2.93
C ARG A 248 -6.67 11.98 -3.85
N ILE A 249 -5.45 11.90 -3.32
CA ILE A 249 -4.23 11.75 -4.13
C ILE A 249 -3.47 10.50 -3.73
N VAL A 250 -3.06 10.38 -2.47
CA VAL A 250 -2.18 9.26 -2.04
C VAL A 250 -2.87 7.91 -2.16
N ILE A 251 -4.13 7.81 -1.71
CA ILE A 251 -4.90 6.57 -1.76
C ILE A 251 -5.21 6.14 -3.20
N PRO A 252 -5.80 7.00 -4.06
CA PRO A 252 -6.06 6.66 -5.46
C PRO A 252 -4.79 6.25 -6.22
N PHE A 253 -3.70 6.99 -6.08
CA PHE A 253 -2.43 6.69 -6.75
C PHE A 253 -1.89 5.29 -6.40
N LEU A 254 -2.04 4.88 -5.14
CA LEU A 254 -1.59 3.57 -4.67
C LEU A 254 -2.59 2.44 -5.00
N ASP A 255 -3.88 2.73 -5.09
CA ASP A 255 -4.93 1.71 -5.32
C ASP A 255 -5.21 1.44 -6.80
N ASN A 256 -4.83 2.37 -7.70
CA ASN A 256 -5.02 2.27 -9.14
C ASN A 256 -3.68 2.22 -9.91
N PRO A 257 -2.78 1.24 -9.64
CA PRO A 257 -1.57 1.12 -10.44
C PRO A 257 -1.93 0.76 -11.89
N PRO A 258 -1.19 1.27 -12.89
CA PRO A 258 -1.44 0.92 -14.28
C PRO A 258 -1.25 -0.59 -14.51
N PRO A 259 -1.96 -1.20 -15.48
CA PRO A 259 -1.88 -2.65 -15.75
C PRO A 259 -0.47 -3.14 -16.09
N SER A 260 0.38 -2.24 -16.60
CA SER A 260 1.79 -2.48 -16.85
C SER A 260 2.57 -2.26 -15.54
N LYS A 261 2.90 -3.36 -14.85
CA LYS A 261 3.83 -3.38 -13.70
C LYS A 261 5.20 -2.70 -14.00
N TYR A 262 5.50 -2.45 -15.28
CA TYR A 262 6.71 -1.81 -15.78
C TYR A 262 6.47 -0.47 -16.48
N ASP A 263 5.36 0.23 -16.18
CA ASP A 263 5.26 1.62 -16.63
C ASP A 263 6.31 2.47 -15.87
N SER A 264 7.44 2.72 -16.54
CA SER A 264 8.54 3.54 -16.01
C SER A 264 8.09 4.93 -15.55
N ARG A 265 6.95 5.41 -16.04
CA ARG A 265 6.32 6.65 -15.58
C ARG A 265 5.73 6.49 -14.19
N TYR A 266 4.98 5.42 -13.93
CA TYR A 266 4.40 5.16 -12.61
C TYR A 266 5.49 5.02 -11.55
N GLU A 267 6.60 4.35 -11.87
CA GLU A 267 7.75 4.22 -10.97
C GLU A 267 8.33 5.60 -10.60
N LYS A 268 8.54 6.48 -11.59
CA LYS A 268 9.02 7.85 -11.35
C LYS A 268 8.01 8.70 -10.58
N SER A 269 6.73 8.63 -10.94
CA SER A 269 5.66 9.33 -10.21
C SER A 269 5.56 8.86 -8.76
N PHE A 270 5.76 7.56 -8.53
CA PHE A 270 5.83 6.97 -7.21
C PHE A 270 7.01 7.53 -6.40
N GLU A 271 8.20 7.62 -7.00
CA GLU A 271 9.38 8.23 -6.36
C GLU A 271 9.15 9.70 -5.98
N VAL A 272 8.53 10.47 -6.88
CA VAL A 272 8.17 11.87 -6.64
C VAL A 272 7.23 12.00 -5.43
N LEU A 273 6.15 11.22 -5.42
CA LEU A 273 5.18 11.23 -4.33
C LEU A 273 5.78 10.72 -3.01
N ALA A 274 6.58 9.65 -3.05
CA ALA A 274 7.28 9.13 -1.87
C ALA A 274 8.20 10.18 -1.24
N THR A 275 8.97 10.89 -2.07
CA THR A 275 9.88 11.95 -1.63
C THR A 275 9.12 13.11 -0.99
N CYS A 276 8.00 13.53 -1.60
CA CYS A 276 7.12 14.55 -1.03
C CYS A 276 6.58 14.14 0.35
N LEU A 277 6.09 12.91 0.47
CA LEU A 277 5.55 12.37 1.73
C LEU A 277 6.63 12.24 2.82
N GLU A 278 7.86 11.89 2.45
CA GLU A 278 8.98 11.84 3.40
C GLU A 278 9.31 13.24 3.95
N ALA A 279 9.37 14.26 3.09
CA ALA A 279 9.56 15.65 3.51
C ALA A 279 8.40 16.14 4.41
N LEU A 280 7.15 15.84 4.05
CA LEU A 280 5.98 16.17 4.87
C LEU A 280 6.03 15.48 6.24
N THR A 281 6.48 14.22 6.28
CA THR A 281 6.70 13.47 7.52
C THR A 281 7.69 14.18 8.43
N HIS A 282 8.84 14.59 7.88
CA HIS A 282 9.85 15.34 8.63
C HIS A 282 9.30 16.67 9.17
N LYS A 283 8.55 17.39 8.34
CA LYS A 283 7.90 18.65 8.73
C LYS A 283 6.92 18.47 9.89
N LEU A 284 6.02 17.49 9.80
CA LEU A 284 5.03 17.19 10.85
C LEU A 284 5.70 16.80 12.17
N ARG A 285 6.73 15.96 12.12
CA ARG A 285 7.52 15.58 13.31
C ARG A 285 8.15 16.81 13.98
N LYS A 286 8.67 17.78 13.21
CA LYS A 286 9.23 19.04 13.72
C LYS A 286 8.16 19.96 14.31
N PHE A 287 6.98 20.03 13.68
CA PHE A 287 5.85 20.82 14.16
C PHE A 287 5.39 20.37 15.55
N GLY A 288 5.23 19.05 15.75
CA GLY A 288 4.86 18.46 17.04
C GLY A 288 5.85 18.79 18.17
N LYS A 289 7.16 18.80 17.88
CA LYS A 289 8.21 19.15 18.86
C LYS A 289 8.15 20.62 19.30
N LYS A 290 7.93 21.56 18.36
CA LYS A 290 7.85 22.99 18.68
C LYS A 290 6.68 23.33 19.61
N LYS A 291 5.49 22.77 19.37
CA LYS A 291 4.31 22.98 20.25
C LYS A 291 4.48 22.33 21.62
N SER A 292 5.05 21.13 21.70
CA SER A 292 5.35 20.48 22.98
C SER A 292 6.29 21.32 23.86
N ASN A 293 7.34 21.92 23.25
CA ASN A 293 8.26 22.80 23.96
C ASN A 293 7.64 24.14 24.34
N ALA A 294 6.75 24.69 23.52
CA ALA A 294 5.99 25.91 23.85
C ALA A 294 5.06 25.69 25.07
N ASN A 295 4.34 24.56 25.10
CA ASN A 295 3.49 24.19 26.25
C ASN A 295 4.29 23.82 27.52
N LYS A 296 5.50 23.28 27.38
CA LYS A 296 6.40 23.07 28.54
C LYS A 296 6.91 24.39 29.10
N ARG A 297 7.27 25.36 28.26
CA ARG A 297 7.73 26.69 28.70
C ARG A 297 6.62 27.48 29.39
N SER A 298 5.41 27.52 28.83
CA SER A 298 4.28 28.22 29.46
C SER A 298 3.91 27.66 30.85
N ASN A 299 4.02 26.33 31.05
CA ASN A 299 3.82 25.70 32.36
C ASN A 299 4.98 25.90 33.35
N THR A 300 6.20 26.13 32.85
CA THR A 300 7.37 26.38 33.70
C THR A 300 7.38 27.84 34.17
N ASP A 301 7.04 28.78 33.29
CA ASP A 301 6.91 30.20 33.60
C ASP A 301 5.74 30.48 34.56
N GLN A 302 4.63 29.71 34.46
CA GLN A 302 3.53 29.76 35.44
C GLN A 302 3.90 29.15 36.80
N LYS A 303 4.77 28.13 36.85
CA LYS A 303 5.27 27.58 38.13
C LYS A 303 6.31 28.48 38.80
N GLU A 304 7.15 29.19 38.05
CA GLU A 304 8.11 30.15 38.62
C GLU A 304 7.44 31.44 39.10
N SER A 305 6.44 31.95 38.39
CA SER A 305 5.65 33.11 38.84
C SER A 305 4.74 32.81 40.05
N ALA A 306 4.37 31.55 40.28
CA ALA A 306 3.70 31.12 41.51
C ALA A 306 4.65 30.99 42.72
N LYS A 307 5.95 30.70 42.51
CA LYS A 307 6.96 30.66 43.58
C LYS A 307 7.45 32.06 43.99
N ALA A 308 7.48 33.02 43.06
CA ALA A 308 7.89 34.40 43.34
C ALA A 308 6.87 35.23 44.15
N LYS A 309 5.59 34.83 44.17
CA LYS A 309 4.53 35.53 44.96
C LYS A 309 4.38 35.07 46.41
N LYS A 310 5.16 34.08 46.86
CA LYS A 310 5.05 33.53 48.24
C LYS A 310 6.08 34.07 49.24
N SER A 311 6.90 35.06 48.88
CA SER A 311 7.98 35.59 49.73
C SER A 311 7.81 37.03 50.24
N LYS A 312 6.64 37.67 50.07
CA LYS A 312 6.36 39.01 50.65
C LYS A 312 5.06 39.03 51.44
N SER A 313 5.10 38.51 52.67
CA SER A 313 4.11 38.81 53.72
C SER A 313 4.62 38.25 55.05
N THR A 314 5.25 39.10 55.86
CA THR A 314 5.32 39.00 57.34
C THR A 314 6.13 40.18 57.88
N GLY A 315 5.45 41.31 58.10
CA GLY A 315 5.97 42.44 58.86
C GLY A 315 4.85 42.98 59.75
N LYS A 316 4.87 42.59 61.04
CA LYS A 316 3.91 43.02 62.07
C LYS A 316 4.04 44.52 62.36
N PRO A 317 2.94 45.24 62.66
CA PRO A 317 3.01 46.58 63.19
C PRO A 317 3.23 46.56 64.71
N THR A 318 4.17 47.38 65.20
CA THR A 318 4.40 47.62 66.63
C THR A 318 3.61 48.86 67.05
N VAL A 319 2.70 48.68 68.01
CA VAL A 319 1.97 49.75 68.70
C VAL A 319 2.89 50.37 69.75
N ARG A 320 2.98 51.70 69.81
CA ARG A 320 3.50 52.43 70.97
C ARG A 320 2.43 53.40 71.47
N TYR A 321 2.21 53.34 72.79
CA TYR A 321 1.60 54.40 73.59
C TYR A 321 2.55 55.60 73.67
#